data_AF-A0A959HQR8-F1
#
_entry.id   AF-A0A959HQR8-F1
#
_cell.length_a   1.000
_cell.length_b   1.000
_cell.length_c   1.000
_cell.angle_alpha   90.00
_cell.angle_beta   90.00
_cell.angle_gamma   90.00
#
_symmetry.space_group_name_H-M   'P 1'
#
loop_
_entity.id
_entity.type
_entity.pdbx_description
1 polymer ?
#
loop_
_entity_poly.entity_id
_entity_poly.type
_entity_poly.pdbx_seq_one_letter_code
_entity_poly.pdbx_strand_id
1 'polypeptide(L)'
;MRLSIFRTAHFNAAHRLHVEHWSNEKNEVVFGLCNNPHYHGHNYELEVKLSGEVDPETGFLINLNALKDAIETQVTNYLDHKNLNLQIPEFQQLNPTVENICYVIWSRLRSALDAKYDLKVRLYETPRNYAEYPE
;
A
#
# COMPACT_ATOMS: atom_id res chain seq x y z
N MET A 1 -23.28 5.24 16.28
CA MET A 1 -23.47 4.06 15.40
C MET A 1 -22.12 3.79 14.79
N ARG A 2 -21.54 2.62 15.01
CA ARG A 2 -20.24 2.27 14.44
C ARG A 2 -20.41 1.53 13.12
N LEU A 3 -19.68 1.94 12.09
CA LEU A 3 -19.63 1.23 10.82
C LEU A 3 -18.24 1.34 10.19
N SER A 4 -18.08 0.67 9.06
CA SER A 4 -16.90 0.80 8.20
C SER A 4 -17.28 1.39 6.85
N ILE A 5 -16.43 2.27 6.35
CA ILE A 5 -16.44 2.69 4.94
C ILE A 5 -15.20 2.16 4.24
N PHE A 6 -15.32 1.98 2.93
CA PHE A 6 -14.25 1.52 2.08
C PHE A 6 -14.08 2.49 0.93
N ARG A 7 -12.84 2.85 0.64
CA ARG A 7 -12.49 3.61 -0.56
C ARG A 7 -11.41 2.86 -1.31
N THR A 8 -11.66 2.63 -2.59
CA THR A 8 -10.70 1.98 -3.49
C THR A 8 -9.93 3.00 -4.30
N ALA A 9 -8.71 2.63 -4.69
CA ALA A 9 -7.84 3.36 -5.59
C ALA A 9 -6.91 2.37 -6.29
N HIS A 10 -6.18 2.82 -7.30
CA HIS A 10 -5.13 2.02 -7.94
C HIS A 10 -3.88 2.87 -8.18
N PHE A 11 -2.74 2.21 -8.33
CA PHE A 11 -1.50 2.81 -8.81
C PHE A 11 -0.67 1.77 -9.56
N ASN A 12 0.19 2.22 -10.46
CA ASN A 12 1.03 1.37 -11.27
C ASN A 12 2.48 1.56 -10.85
N ALA A 13 3.18 0.49 -10.50
CA ALA A 13 4.57 0.60 -10.08
C ALA A 13 5.41 -0.60 -10.53
N ALA A 14 6.69 -0.33 -10.77
CA ALA A 14 7.68 -1.35 -11.08
C ALA A 14 8.52 -1.67 -9.84
N HIS A 15 8.97 -2.92 -9.72
CA HIS A 15 9.84 -3.35 -8.64
C HIS A 15 10.62 -4.63 -8.96
N ARG A 16 11.55 -4.97 -8.08
CA ARG A 16 12.32 -6.21 -8.08
C ARG A 16 12.46 -6.67 -6.64
N LEU A 17 12.22 -7.97 -6.44
CA LEU A 17 12.49 -8.62 -5.16
C LEU A 17 13.92 -9.14 -5.15
N HIS A 18 14.77 -8.54 -4.32
CA HIS A 18 16.19 -8.85 -4.28
C HIS A 18 16.80 -8.52 -2.91
N VAL A 19 17.73 -9.36 -2.46
CA VAL A 19 18.55 -9.13 -1.27
C VAL A 19 20.02 -9.03 -1.70
N GLU A 20 20.58 -7.83 -1.58
CA GLU A 20 21.92 -7.47 -2.08
C GLU A 20 23.05 -8.35 -1.54
N HIS A 21 22.97 -8.75 -0.27
CA HIS A 21 24.03 -9.54 0.37
C HIS A 21 23.87 -11.06 0.18
N TRP A 22 22.89 -11.51 -0.61
CA TRP A 22 22.72 -12.92 -0.96
C TRP A 22 23.39 -13.24 -2.30
N SER A 23 23.76 -14.50 -2.50
CA SER A 23 24.21 -14.94 -3.83
C SER A 23 23.08 -14.83 -4.86
N ASN A 24 23.44 -14.76 -6.14
CA ASN A 24 22.47 -14.71 -7.22
C ASN A 24 21.59 -15.97 -7.24
N GLU A 25 22.18 -17.14 -6.99
CA GLU A 25 21.47 -18.42 -6.95
C GLU A 25 20.44 -18.43 -5.81
N LYS A 26 20.80 -17.89 -4.63
CA LYS A 26 19.86 -17.81 -3.52
C LYS A 26 18.70 -16.87 -3.84
N ASN A 27 18.98 -15.70 -4.41
CA ASN A 27 17.92 -14.77 -4.84
C ASN A 27 17.00 -15.42 -5.89
N GLU A 28 17.56 -16.15 -6.85
CA GLU A 28 16.78 -16.85 -7.87
C GLU A 28 15.89 -17.94 -7.27
N VAL A 29 16.41 -18.74 -6.34
CA VAL A 29 15.64 -19.80 -5.67
C VAL A 29 14.50 -19.22 -4.83
N VAL A 30 14.72 -18.09 -4.14
CA VAL A 30 13.72 -17.53 -3.21
C VAL A 30 12.67 -16.68 -3.94
N PHE A 31 13.08 -15.85 -4.89
CA PHE A 31 12.20 -14.86 -5.52
C PHE A 31 11.85 -15.19 -6.98
N GLY A 32 12.56 -16.11 -7.63
CA GLY A 32 12.30 -16.54 -9.00
C GLY A 32 12.10 -15.38 -9.98
N LEU A 33 11.01 -15.44 -10.74
CA LEU A 33 10.67 -14.41 -11.74
C LEU A 33 10.59 -12.99 -11.16
N CYS A 34 10.28 -12.83 -9.87
CA CYS A 34 10.21 -11.52 -9.23
C CYS A 34 11.60 -10.89 -9.00
N ASN A 35 12.69 -11.65 -9.12
CA ASN A 35 14.08 -11.19 -9.03
C ASN A 35 14.69 -10.78 -10.39
N ASN A 36 13.89 -10.64 -11.44
CA ASN A 36 14.37 -10.17 -12.75
C ASN A 36 15.24 -8.88 -12.60
N PRO A 37 16.50 -8.87 -13.05
CA PRO A 37 17.38 -7.70 -12.95
C PRO A 37 16.87 -6.47 -13.71
N HIS A 38 15.93 -6.66 -14.64
CA HIS A 38 15.26 -5.58 -15.37
C HIS A 38 13.89 -5.22 -14.78
N TYR A 39 13.63 -5.61 -13.54
CA TYR A 39 12.38 -5.37 -12.82
C TYR A 39 11.17 -6.06 -13.50
N HIS A 40 10.02 -5.94 -12.85
CA HIS A 40 8.70 -6.18 -13.40
C HIS A 40 7.75 -5.15 -12.77
N GLY A 41 6.46 -5.19 -13.07
CA GLY A 41 5.52 -4.24 -12.47
C GLY A 41 4.11 -4.79 -12.37
N HIS A 42 3.30 -4.07 -11.61
CA HIS A 42 1.91 -4.43 -11.33
C HIS A 42 1.02 -3.20 -11.37
N ASN A 43 -0.25 -3.46 -11.66
CA ASN A 43 -1.34 -2.53 -11.48
C ASN A 43 -1.94 -2.86 -10.11
N TYR A 44 -1.47 -2.18 -9.08
CA TYR A 44 -1.89 -2.43 -7.72
C TYR A 44 -3.29 -1.88 -7.49
N GLU A 45 -4.17 -2.71 -6.94
CA GLU A 45 -5.46 -2.28 -6.45
C GLU A 45 -5.39 -2.11 -4.93
N LEU A 46 -5.88 -0.97 -4.44
CA LEU A 46 -5.84 -0.57 -3.04
C LEU A 46 -7.26 -0.44 -2.52
N GLU A 47 -7.54 -1.06 -1.38
CA GLU A 47 -8.74 -0.83 -0.59
C GLU A 47 -8.35 -0.26 0.78
N VAL A 48 -8.85 0.93 1.09
CA VAL A 48 -8.70 1.58 2.39
C VAL A 48 -10.01 1.48 3.16
N LYS A 49 -9.96 0.79 4.28
CA LYS A 49 -11.06 0.67 5.23
C LYS A 49 -10.85 1.63 6.39
N LEU A 50 -11.86 2.45 6.68
CA LEU A 50 -11.95 3.21 7.92
C LEU A 50 -13.17 2.77 8.71
N SER A 51 -12.97 2.50 10.01
CA SER A 51 -14.07 2.22 10.95
C SER A 51 -14.08 3.23 12.07
N GLY A 52 -15.27 3.55 12.59
CA GLY A 52 -15.43 4.57 13.62
C GLY A 52 -16.90 4.89 13.89
N GLU A 53 -17.13 5.81 14.82
CA GLU A 53 -18.46 6.31 15.12
C GLU A 53 -18.92 7.31 14.06
N VAL A 54 -20.16 7.14 13.61
CA VAL A 54 -20.86 8.12 12.79
C VAL A 54 -21.28 9.29 13.66
N ASP A 55 -20.93 10.49 13.20
CA ASP A 55 -21.36 11.74 13.80
C ASP A 55 -22.90 11.84 13.76
N PRO A 56 -23.57 12.06 14.91
CA PRO A 56 -25.02 11.99 15.01
C PRO A 56 -25.74 13.19 14.36
N GLU A 57 -25.05 14.29 14.11
CA GLU A 57 -25.63 15.50 13.51
C GLU A 57 -25.51 15.45 11.98
N THR A 58 -24.35 15.04 11.48
CA THR A 58 -24.04 15.03 10.04
C THR A 58 -24.31 13.69 9.36
N GLY A 59 -24.34 12.58 10.12
CA GLY A 59 -24.45 11.24 9.57
C GLY A 59 -23.18 10.71 8.88
N PHE A 60 -22.04 11.39 9.01
CA PHE A 60 -20.78 10.98 8.40
C PHE A 60 -19.86 10.28 9.41
N LEU A 61 -19.14 9.26 8.95
CA LEU A 61 -17.94 8.76 9.64
C LEU A 61 -16.76 9.70 9.38
N ILE A 62 -16.56 10.06 8.11
CA ILE A 62 -15.57 11.02 7.62
C ILE A 62 -16.07 11.62 6.31
N ASN A 63 -15.66 12.85 5.99
CA ASN A 63 -15.85 13.40 4.65
C ASN A 63 -15.05 12.56 3.63
N LEU A 64 -15.74 11.95 2.65
CA LEU A 64 -15.10 11.10 1.65
C LEU A 64 -14.10 11.84 0.75
N ASN A 65 -14.23 13.16 0.60
CA ASN A 65 -13.22 13.95 -0.11
C ASN A 65 -11.92 14.05 0.71
N ALA A 66 -12.01 14.18 2.04
CA ALA A 66 -10.81 14.16 2.88
C ALA A 66 -10.09 12.80 2.82
N LEU A 67 -10.84 11.69 2.80
CA LEU A 67 -10.25 10.36 2.60
C LEU A 67 -9.64 10.21 1.20
N LYS A 68 -10.31 10.71 0.15
CA LYS A 68 -9.77 10.76 -1.22
C LYS A 68 -8.43 11.47 -1.25
N ASP A 69 -8.38 12.70 -0.73
CA ASP A 69 -7.20 13.55 -0.84
C ASP A 69 -6.02 13.01 -0.02
N ALA A 70 -6.31 12.33 1.11
CA ALA A 70 -5.33 11.59 1.87
C ALA A 70 -4.74 10.41 1.07
N ILE A 71 -5.58 9.60 0.42
CA ILE A 71 -5.13 8.48 -0.43
C ILE A 71 -4.32 9.01 -1.62
N GLU A 72 -4.78 10.08 -2.27
CA GLU A 72 -4.09 10.65 -3.42
C GLU A 72 -2.71 11.18 -3.05
N THR A 73 -2.63 11.99 -1.99
CA THR A 73 -1.38 12.62 -1.58
C THR A 73 -0.40 11.62 -0.98
N GLN A 74 -0.89 10.72 -0.12
CA GLN A 74 -0.02 9.82 0.62
C GLN A 74 0.34 8.55 -0.13
N VAL A 75 -0.47 8.15 -1.13
CA VAL A 75 -0.34 6.85 -1.79
C VAL A 75 -0.21 7.00 -3.30
N THR A 76 -1.27 7.40 -4.01
CA THR A 76 -1.24 7.29 -5.48
C THR A 76 -0.23 8.26 -6.10
N ASN A 77 -0.21 9.54 -5.74
CA ASN A 77 0.80 10.48 -6.25
C ASN A 77 2.23 10.11 -5.81
N TYR A 78 2.33 9.41 -4.67
CA TYR A 78 3.61 9.00 -4.12
C TYR A 78 4.20 7.77 -4.80
N LEU A 79 3.37 6.81 -5.24
CA LEU A 79 3.78 5.51 -5.75
C LEU A 79 3.50 5.29 -7.24
N ASP A 80 2.53 5.99 -7.83
CA ASP A 80 2.09 5.78 -9.21
C ASP A 80 3.19 6.18 -10.21
N HIS A 81 3.30 5.37 -11.27
CA HIS A 81 4.28 5.48 -12.34
C HIS A 81 5.74 5.57 -11.85
N LYS A 82 6.08 4.85 -10.78
CA LYS A 82 7.43 4.82 -10.21
C LYS A 82 8.01 3.41 -10.13
N ASN A 83 9.33 3.34 -10.15
CA ASN A 83 10.08 2.17 -9.69
C ASN A 83 10.28 2.27 -8.18
N LEU A 84 9.70 1.32 -7.44
CA LEU A 84 9.71 1.31 -5.97
C LEU A 84 11.13 1.24 -5.41
N ASN A 85 11.96 0.33 -5.93
CA ASN A 85 13.35 0.17 -5.47
C ASN A 85 14.21 1.43 -5.70
N LEU A 86 13.92 2.22 -6.74
CA LEU A 86 14.78 3.32 -7.16
C LEU A 86 14.30 4.70 -6.69
N GLN A 87 12.99 4.89 -6.55
CA GLN A 87 12.40 6.22 -6.38
C GLN A 87 11.73 6.44 -5.02
N ILE A 88 11.53 5.37 -4.25
CA ILE A 88 10.83 5.44 -2.96
C ILE A 88 11.84 5.18 -1.83
N PRO A 89 12.12 6.19 -0.97
CA PRO A 89 13.08 6.08 0.12
C PRO A 89 12.90 4.87 1.02
N GLU A 90 11.65 4.50 1.33
CA GLU A 90 11.33 3.35 2.19
C GLU A 90 11.89 2.02 1.62
N PHE A 91 11.90 1.86 0.28
CA PHE A 91 12.36 0.64 -0.38
C PHE A 91 13.85 0.64 -0.74
N GLN A 92 14.62 1.64 -0.28
CA GLN A 92 16.09 1.56 -0.26
C GLN A 92 16.58 0.58 0.82
N GLN A 93 15.78 0.38 1.86
CA GLN A 93 16.09 -0.49 3.00
C GLN A 93 15.14 -1.69 3.10
N LEU A 94 13.93 -1.57 2.55
CA LEU A 94 12.93 -2.62 2.52
C LEU A 94 12.84 -3.25 1.13
N ASN A 95 12.73 -4.57 1.09
CA ASN A 95 12.37 -5.27 -0.15
C ASN A 95 10.89 -4.96 -0.48
N PRO A 96 10.52 -4.46 -1.68
CA PRO A 96 9.15 -4.08 -2.02
C PRO A 96 8.23 -5.28 -2.25
N THR A 97 8.11 -6.17 -1.26
CA THR A 97 7.08 -7.22 -1.27
C THR A 97 5.70 -6.60 -1.02
N VAL A 98 4.62 -7.28 -1.42
CA VAL A 98 3.25 -6.79 -1.20
C VAL A 98 2.97 -6.49 0.28
N GLU A 99 3.56 -7.23 1.21
CA GLU A 99 3.46 -7.01 2.65
C GLU A 99 4.12 -5.69 3.07
N ASN A 100 5.36 -5.44 2.62
CA ASN A 100 6.07 -4.21 2.95
C ASN A 100 5.43 -3.00 2.29
N ILE A 101 4.92 -3.13 1.06
CA ILE A 101 4.18 -2.05 0.39
C ILE A 101 2.89 -1.75 1.15
N CYS A 102 2.13 -2.78 1.55
CA CYS A 102 0.91 -2.61 2.33
C CYS A 102 1.19 -1.89 3.66
N TYR A 103 2.28 -2.26 4.36
CA TYR A 103 2.70 -1.59 5.60
C TYR A 103 3.09 -0.13 5.38
N VAL A 104 3.89 0.17 4.34
CA VAL A 104 4.29 1.54 4.01
C VAL A 104 3.06 2.41 3.69
N ILE A 105 2.13 1.90 2.88
CA ILE A 105 0.87 2.59 2.56
C ILE A 105 0.09 2.89 3.85
N TRP A 106 -0.08 1.88 4.71
CA TRP A 106 -0.75 2.06 5.99
C TRP A 106 -0.06 3.11 6.85
N SER A 107 1.27 3.07 6.98
CA SER A 107 2.03 4.00 7.82
C SER A 107 1.84 5.45 7.36
N ARG A 108 1.92 5.68 6.04
CA ARG A 108 1.69 6.99 5.42
C ARG A 108 0.26 7.48 5.68
N LEU A 109 -0.75 6.65 5.41
CA LEU A 109 -2.15 6.99 5.70
C LEU A 109 -2.41 7.23 7.18
N ARG A 110 -1.81 6.41 8.06
CA ARG A 110 -1.98 6.51 9.52
C ARG A 110 -1.49 7.86 10.03
N SER A 111 -0.38 8.36 9.50
CA SER A 111 0.15 9.69 9.85
C SER A 111 -0.69 10.86 9.35
N ALA A 112 -1.49 10.66 8.29
CA ALA A 112 -2.32 11.71 7.70
C ALA A 112 -3.77 11.70 8.21
N LEU A 113 -4.22 10.61 8.82
CA LEU A 113 -5.59 10.43 9.29
C LEU A 113 -5.67 10.49 10.82
N ASP A 114 -6.80 10.97 11.35
CA ASP A 114 -7.06 11.05 12.78
C ASP A 114 -7.04 9.66 13.45
N ALA A 115 -6.30 9.52 14.54
CA ALA A 115 -6.10 8.28 15.29
C ALA A 115 -7.41 7.68 15.83
N LYS A 116 -8.51 8.45 15.89
CA LYS A 116 -9.84 7.93 16.27
C LYS A 116 -10.40 6.89 15.31
N TYR A 117 -9.94 6.84 14.06
CA TYR A 117 -10.40 5.86 13.08
C TYR A 117 -9.55 4.59 13.15
N ASP A 118 -10.20 3.43 13.10
CA ASP A 118 -9.50 2.17 12.83
C ASP A 118 -9.20 2.11 11.33
N LEU A 119 -7.92 2.24 10.99
CA LEU A 119 -7.43 2.20 9.62
C LEU A 119 -6.92 0.80 9.29
N LYS A 120 -7.44 0.25 8.20
CA LYS A 120 -6.96 -0.99 7.57
C LYS A 120 -6.76 -0.76 6.08
N VAL A 121 -5.69 -1.33 5.56
CA VAL A 121 -5.30 -1.29 4.15
C VAL A 121 -5.28 -2.71 3.64
N ARG A 122 -5.90 -2.95 2.49
CA ARG A 122 -5.71 -4.16 1.71
C ARG A 122 -5.13 -3.78 0.36
N LEU A 123 -4.03 -4.42 0.00
CA LEU A 123 -3.31 -4.17 -1.24
C LEU A 123 -3.26 -5.44 -2.07
N TYR A 124 -3.80 -5.38 -3.27
CA TYR A 124 -3.72 -6.44 -4.26
C TYR A 124 -2.56 -6.14 -5.19
N GLU A 125 -1.54 -7.00 -5.18
CA GLU A 125 -0.47 -6.99 -6.19
C GLU A 125 -1.00 -7.56 -7.52
N THR A 126 -1.83 -8.59 -7.42
CA THR A 126 -2.63 -9.11 -8.52
C THR A 126 -4.02 -9.48 -7.99
N PRO A 127 -5.02 -9.76 -8.84
CA PRO A 127 -6.34 -10.21 -8.36
C PRO A 127 -6.31 -11.48 -7.48
N ARG A 128 -5.21 -12.23 -7.48
CA ARG A 128 -5.03 -13.48 -6.73
C ARG A 128 -4.09 -13.37 -5.53
N ASN A 129 -3.30 -12.29 -5.45
CA ASN A 129 -2.29 -12.10 -4.43
C ASN A 129 -2.52 -10.75 -3.75
N TYR A 130 -2.84 -10.77 -2.46
CA TYR A 130 -3.08 -9.56 -1.69
C TYR A 130 -2.61 -9.69 -0.25
N ALA A 131 -2.24 -8.56 0.33
CA ALA A 131 -1.93 -8.42 1.75
C ALA A 131 -2.93 -7.47 2.41
N GLU A 132 -3.09 -7.61 3.73
CA GLU A 132 -3.92 -6.73 4.54
C GLU A 132 -3.14 -6.33 5.81
N TYR A 133 -3.26 -5.07 6.23
CA TYR A 133 -2.61 -4.56 7.43
C TYR A 133 -3.37 -3.37 8.06
N PRO A 134 -3.46 -3.28 9.40
CA PRO A 134 -3.20 -4.33 10.39
C PRO A 134 -4.29 -5.41 10.34
N GLU A 135 -4.07 -6.55 11.02
CA GLU A 135 -5.08 -7.61 11.16
C GLU A 135 -6.27 -7.19 12.03
#